data_AF-A0A5C8T2B6-F1
#
_entry.id   AF-A0A5C8T2B6-F1
#
_cell.length_a   1.000
_cell.length_b   1.000
_cell.length_c   1.000
_cell.angle_alpha   90.00
_cell.angle_beta   90.00
_cell.angle_gamma   90.00
#
_symmetry.space_group_name_H-M   'P 1'
#
loop_
_entity.id
_entity.type
_entity.pdbx_description
1 polymer ?
#
loop_
_entity_poly.entity_id
_entity_poly.type
_entity_poly.pdbx_seq_one_letter_code
_entity_poly.pdbx_strand_id
1 'polypeptide(L)' 'MSTVSVVTLAKGRPAHLRNVLRGLERQTQKPAEFVVAVMQDAPYDLPEVGFPVRQILVPGTELPLAAARN' A
#
# COMPACT_ATOMS: atom_id res chain seq x y z
N MET A 1 -15.87 -17.49 4.70
CA MET A 1 -14.90 -17.01 3.69
C MET A 1 -13.73 -16.35 4.41
N SER A 2 -12.50 -16.63 3.98
CA SER A 2 -11.29 -15.98 4.52
C SER A 2 -11.13 -14.60 3.89
N THR A 3 -10.83 -13.58 4.68
CA THR A 3 -10.47 -12.23 4.21
C THR A 3 -8.96 -12.03 4.26
N VAL A 4 -8.43 -11.24 3.33
CA VAL A 4 -6.98 -10.95 3.25
C VAL A 4 -6.75 -9.45 3.33
N SER A 5 -5.87 -9.02 4.23
CA SER A 5 -5.27 -7.67 4.22
C SER A 5 -3.97 -7.73 3.42
N VAL A 6 -3.77 -6.78 2.50
CA VAL A 6 -2.55 -6.70 1.68
C VAL A 6 -1.69 -5.57 2.21
N VAL A 7 -0.43 -5.88 2.55
CA VAL A 7 0.55 -4.90 3.03
C VAL A 7 1.66 -4.74 2.00
N THR A 8 2.08 -3.50 1.72
CA THR A 8 3.27 -3.22 0.92
C THR A 8 4.09 -2.08 1.50
N LEU A 9 5.39 -2.07 1.19
CA LEU A 9 6.32 -1.00 1.54
C LEU A 9 6.63 -0.19 0.27
N ALA A 10 6.50 1.14 0.32
CA ALA A 10 6.66 1.97 -0.88
C ALA A 10 7.57 3.19 -0.64
N LYS A 11 8.54 3.38 -1.54
CA LYS A 11 9.44 4.55 -1.59
C LYS A 11 9.75 4.94 -3.05
N GLY A 12 9.41 6.18 -3.44
CA GLY A 12 9.86 6.77 -4.72
C GLY A 12 9.33 6.13 -6.00
N ARG A 13 8.25 5.33 -5.94
CA ARG A 13 7.74 4.54 -7.08
C ARG A 13 6.22 4.64 -7.27
N PRO A 14 5.65 5.85 -7.44
CA PRO A 14 4.19 6.06 -7.49
C PRO A 14 3.50 5.30 -8.63
N ALA A 15 4.12 5.23 -9.82
CA ALA A 15 3.55 4.52 -10.96
C ALA A 15 3.41 3.00 -10.70
N HIS A 16 4.39 2.40 -10.02
CA HIS A 16 4.33 0.99 -9.65
C HIS A 16 3.25 0.72 -8.62
N LEU A 17 3.13 1.58 -7.60
CA LEU A 17 2.09 1.45 -6.58
C LEU A 17 0.69 1.56 -7.19
N ARG A 18 0.47 2.49 -8.14
CA ARG A 18 -0.79 2.58 -8.90
C ARG A 18 -1.10 1.30 -9.69
N ASN A 19 -0.09 0.65 -10.25
CA ASN A 19 -0.28 -0.62 -10.95
C ASN A 19 -0.64 -1.77 -9.99
N VAL A 20 -0.09 -1.76 -8.76
CA VAL A 20 -0.52 -2.69 -7.71
C VAL A 20 -2.00 -2.50 -7.38
N LEU A 21 -2.45 -1.26 -7.12
CA LEU A 21 -3.88 -0.98 -6.88
C LEU A 21 -4.76 -1.48 -8.04
N ARG A 22 -4.37 -1.20 -9.29
CA ARG A 22 -5.11 -1.66 -10.48
C ARG A 22 -5.18 -3.19 -10.56
N GLY A 23 -4.13 -3.89 -10.14
CA GLY A 23 -4.10 -5.34 -10.07
C GLY A 23 -5.08 -5.87 -9.02
N LEU A 24 -5.02 -5.32 -7.80
CA LEU A 24 -5.94 -5.66 -6.70
C LEU A 24 -7.41 -5.37 -7.07
N GLU A 25 -7.67 -4.24 -7.74
CA GLU A 25 -8.99 -3.86 -8.22
C GLU A 25 -9.53 -4.80 -9.31
N ARG A 26 -8.71 -5.63 -9.95
CA ARG A 26 -9.17 -6.62 -10.94
C ARG A 26 -9.37 -8.01 -10.37
N GLN A 27 -9.08 -8.22 -9.08
CA GLN A 27 -9.22 -9.54 -8.45
C GLN A 27 -10.69 -9.91 -8.25
N THR A 28 -11.01 -11.19 -8.47
CA THR A 28 -12.35 -11.76 -8.22
C THR A 28 -12.75 -11.64 -6.74
N GLN A 29 -11.77 -11.78 -5.85
CA GLN A 29 -11.92 -11.49 -4.42
C GLN A 29 -11.08 -10.25 -4.09
N LYS A 30 -11.76 -9.17 -3.70
CA LYS A 30 -11.09 -7.94 -3.25
C LYS A 30 -10.43 -8.15 -1.88
N PRO A 31 -9.31 -7.47 -1.60
CA PRO A 31 -8.76 -7.47 -0.25
C PRO A 31 -9.73 -6.77 0.72
N ALA A 32 -9.67 -7.14 2.00
CA ALA A 32 -10.38 -6.42 3.05
C ALA A 32 -9.83 -5.00 3.23
N GLU A 33 -8.53 -4.82 3.01
CA GLU A 33 -7.85 -3.53 2.97
C GLU A 33 -6.50 -3.66 2.25
N PHE A 34 -6.00 -2.53 1.76
CA PHE A 34 -4.65 -2.36 1.26
C PHE A 34 -3.90 -1.33 2.09
N VAL A 35 -2.86 -1.78 2.79
CA VAL A 35 -2.02 -0.95 3.66
C VAL A 35 -0.69 -0.67 2.97
N VAL A 36 -0.37 0.62 2.83
CA VAL A 36 0.90 1.09 2.29
C VAL A 36 1.72 1.71 3.42
N ALA A 37 2.84 1.07 3.75
CA ALA A 37 3.87 1.68 4.57
C ALA A 37 4.71 2.63 3.69
N VAL A 38 4.51 3.93 3.90
CA VAL A 38 5.07 5.01 3.09
C VAL A 38 6.41 5.43 3.71
N MET A 39 7.52 5.04 3.09
CA MET A 39 8.89 5.33 3.56
C MET A 39 9.46 6.58 2.89
N GLN A 40 8.65 7.63 2.82
CA GLN A 40 8.96 8.94 2.22
C GLN A 40 8.12 10.03 2.89
N ASP A 41 8.40 11.29 2.58
CA ASP A 41 7.89 12.44 3.33
C ASP A 41 6.38 12.65 3.22
N ALA A 42 5.77 12.25 2.09
CA ALA A 42 4.37 12.48 1.82
C ALA A 42 3.65 11.20 1.36
N PRO A 43 2.37 11.04 1.72
CA PRO A 43 1.51 10.01 1.17
C PRO A 43 1.45 10.07 -0.36
N TYR A 44 1.16 8.93 -0.97
CA TYR A 44 0.89 8.84 -2.39
C TYR A 44 -0.48 9.40 -2.73
N ASP A 45 -0.56 10.12 -3.85
CA ASP A 45 -1.82 10.38 -4.54
C ASP A 45 -2.25 9.12 -5.32
N LEU A 46 -3.22 8.39 -4.77
CA LEU A 46 -3.66 7.09 -5.25
C LEU A 46 -5.07 7.19 -5.85
N PRO A 47 -5.37 6.40 -6.91
CA PRO A 47 -6.70 6.35 -7.47
C PRO A 47 -7.70 5.76 -6.46
N GLU A 48 -8.95 6.16 -6.57
CA GLU A 48 -10.05 5.50 -5.87
C GLU A 48 -10.23 4.06 -6.37
N VAL A 49 -10.52 3.17 -5.43
CA VAL A 49 -10.71 1.72 -5.64
C VAL A 49 -11.86 1.22 -4.78
N GLY A 50 -12.39 0.04 -5.09
CA GLY A 50 -13.56 -0.53 -4.42
C GLY A 50 -13.30 -1.14 -3.04
N PHE A 51 -12.13 -0.89 -2.43
CA PHE A 51 -11.72 -1.41 -1.12
C PHE A 51 -10.94 -0.35 -0.33
N PRO A 52 -10.89 -0.45 1.01
CA PRO A 52 -10.15 0.51 1.84
C PRO A 52 -8.66 0.55 1.52
N VAL A 53 -8.12 1.75 1.37
CA VAL A 53 -6.68 2.00 1.23
C VAL A 53 -6.20 2.83 2.41
N ARG A 54 -5.21 2.32 3.14
CA ARG A 54 -4.58 3.01 4.28
C ARG A 54 -3.13 3.31 3.95
N GLN A 55 -2.70 4.54 4.21
CA GLN A 55 -1.30 4.94 4.07
C GLN A 55 -0.74 5.28 5.45
N ILE A 56 0.30 4.57 5.86
CA ILE A 56 0.97 4.76 7.15
C ILE A 56 2.35 5.34 6.85
N LEU A 57 2.62 6.57 7.30
CA LEU A 57 3.94 7.18 7.16
C LEU A 57 4.91 6.48 8.10
N VAL A 58 6.03 6.01 7.54
CA VAL A 58 7.13 5.40 8.28
C VAL A 58 8.31 6.38 8.23
N PRO A 59 8.53 7.16 9.31
CA PRO A 59 9.60 8.15 9.34
C PRO A 59 10.98 7.47 9.37
N GLY A 60 11.95 8.09 8.70
CA GLY A 60 13.33 7.63 8.69
C GLY A 60 14.02 7.85 7.35
N THR A 61 15.31 8.16 7.38
CA THR A 61 16.15 8.34 6.16
C THR A 61 16.60 7.00 5.58
N GLU A 62 16.82 6.01 6.46
CA GLU A 62 17.19 4.64 6.15
C GLU A 62 16.04 3.86 5.48
N LEU A 63 16.25 2.59 5.12
CA LEU A 63 15.18 1.68 4.68
C LEU A 63 14.78 0.77 5.85
N PRO A 64 13.88 1.19 6.76
CA PRO A 64 13.51 0.43 7.96
C PRO A 64 12.51 -0.69 7.62
N LEU A 65 12.89 -1.62 6.74
CA LEU A 65 11.96 -2.60 6.13
C LEU A 65 11.19 -3.44 7.15
N ALA A 66 11.85 -3.82 8.26
CA ALA A 66 11.20 -4.58 9.32
C ALA A 66 10.16 -3.75 10.07
N ALA A 67 10.52 -2.54 10.50
CA ALA A 67 9.60 -1.65 11.21
C ALA A 67 8.47 -1.14 10.31
N ALA A 68 8.72 -1.01 9.00
CA ALA A 68 7.70 -0.62 8.04
C ALA A 68 6.67 -1.74 7.79
N ARG A 69 7.04 -3.01 8.01
CA ARG A 69 6.17 -4.16 7.82
C ARG A 69 5.39 -4.54 9.08
N ASN A 70 6.01 -4.42 10.25
CA ASN A 70 5.46 -4.82 11.55
C ASN A 70 4.50 -3.76 12.10
#